data_AF-A0A9D8XAX7-F1
#
_entry.id   AF-A0A9D8XAX7-F1
#
_cell.length_a   1.000
_cell.length_b   1.000
_cell.length_c   1.000
_cell.angle_alpha   90.00
_cell.angle_beta   90.00
_cell.angle_gamma   90.00
#
_symmetry.space_group_name_H-M   'P 1'
#
loop_
_entity.id
_entity.type
_entity.pdbx_description
1 polymer ?
#
loop_
_entity_poly.entity_id
_entity_poly.type
_entity_poly.pdbx_seq_one_letter_code
_entity_poly.pdbx_strand_id
1 'polypeptide(L)'
;MGKPIVAIVGRPNVGKSTLFNIFANSRISIVEDTPGVTRDRLYATAEWLDHEFMMVDTGGIEIMNADAIAVSIRQQAQIAIREADVILFVCDARTGISTEDADVARILRQSKKPIVLAINKADSPKQEMNVYEFYNLGIGEPIPVSAANHLGLGDLLDAIVAKFGDKNTFGEPEDEDEIKVALIGRPNVGKSSIFNALVGEERSIVSNVAGTTRDAIDTPVVRNGQRYLFIDTAGMRRKSKIDEPIEKYSIMRSLRAVDRCDVVLMVFDAVEGVTEQDKKIVGYAHEAGKGVILVVNKWDLYEKDNTSTLRYTEMLRKELVFLQYAPVVYVSAVTKQRIHRLPEVISYAAEQNAMRISTSVLNQVIEDAVAINPTPTEHGKRLKILYATQVKIKPPTFVIFVNEPEIMHFSYQRYLENKLREAFGFEGTPIQMIIRGKNEDD
;
A
#
# COMPACT_ATOMS: atom_id res chain seq x y z
N MET A 1 -9.95 10.62 0.79
CA MET A 1 -8.77 11.18 0.09
C MET A 1 -7.63 10.17 0.14
N GLY A 2 -6.65 10.23 -0.78
CA GLY A 2 -5.46 9.37 -0.71
C GLY A 2 -4.48 9.84 0.37
N LYS A 3 -3.66 8.93 0.91
CA LYS A 3 -2.64 9.27 1.91
C LYS A 3 -1.63 10.28 1.32
N PRO A 4 -1.22 11.32 2.06
CA PRO A 4 -0.13 12.20 1.63
C PRO A 4 1.16 11.40 1.38
N ILE A 5 1.93 11.79 0.37
CA ILE A 5 3.20 11.13 0.04
C ILE A 5 4.38 12.00 0.47
N VAL A 6 5.26 11.43 1.28
CA VAL A 6 6.51 12.04 1.74
C VAL A 6 7.68 11.37 1.04
N ALA A 7 8.37 12.09 0.15
CA ALA A 7 9.57 11.56 -0.50
C ALA A 7 10.83 12.04 0.20
N ILE A 8 11.70 11.09 0.59
CA ILE A 8 12.99 11.36 1.20
C ILE A 8 14.04 11.52 0.11
N VAL A 9 14.60 12.72 -0.01
CA VAL A 9 15.62 13.09 -1.00
C VAL A 9 16.88 13.56 -0.30
N GLY A 10 18.03 13.34 -0.93
CA GLY A 10 19.33 13.79 -0.42
C GLY A 10 20.44 12.98 -1.07
N ARG A 11 21.68 13.49 -1.02
CA ARG A 11 22.82 12.76 -1.59
C ARG A 11 23.07 11.42 -0.86
N PRO A 12 23.88 10.50 -1.42
CA PRO A 12 24.21 9.25 -0.76
C PRO A 12 24.78 9.44 0.67
N ASN A 13 24.56 8.47 1.54
CA ASN A 13 25.12 8.38 2.89
C ASN A 13 24.73 9.47 3.91
N VAL A 14 23.75 10.33 3.61
CA VAL A 14 23.19 11.31 4.58
C VAL A 14 22.25 10.67 5.63
N GLY A 15 21.94 9.37 5.50
CA GLY A 15 21.09 8.62 6.44
C GLY A 15 19.59 8.57 6.08
N LYS A 16 19.25 8.73 4.79
CA LYS A 16 17.87 8.60 4.28
C LYS A 16 17.21 7.28 4.67
N SER A 17 17.86 6.16 4.38
CA SER A 17 17.32 4.83 4.65
C SER A 17 17.20 4.52 6.15
N THR A 18 18.04 5.15 6.99
CA THR A 18 17.91 5.06 8.45
C THR A 18 16.65 5.76 8.93
N LEU A 19 16.41 7.01 8.49
CA LEU A 19 15.16 7.74 8.79
C LEU A 19 13.94 6.99 8.24
N PHE A 20 14.01 6.51 7.00
CA PHE A 20 12.96 5.71 6.38
C PHE A 20 12.58 4.51 7.25
N ASN A 21 13.57 3.71 7.67
CA ASN A 21 13.31 2.52 8.48
C ASN A 21 12.72 2.86 9.84
N ILE A 22 13.17 3.94 10.49
CA ILE A 22 12.63 4.35 11.79
C ILE A 22 11.16 4.74 11.65
N PHE A 23 10.83 5.55 10.64
CA PHE A 23 9.46 6.00 10.42
C PHE A 23 8.54 4.88 9.93
N ALA A 24 9.04 3.99 9.07
CA ALA A 24 8.33 2.79 8.62
C ALA A 24 8.01 1.82 9.76
N ASN A 25 8.90 1.73 10.76
CA ASN A 25 8.78 0.80 11.90
C ASN A 25 8.10 1.42 13.13
N SER A 26 7.55 2.64 13.03
CA SER A 26 6.78 3.25 14.13
C SER A 26 5.50 2.47 14.51
N ARG A 27 5.14 1.44 13.73
CA ARG A 27 3.96 0.58 13.90
C ARG A 27 4.27 -0.91 14.13
N ILE A 28 5.30 -1.27 14.90
CA ILE A 28 5.48 -2.69 15.28
C ILE A 28 4.53 -3.05 16.44
N SER A 29 3.25 -3.23 16.13
CA SER A 29 2.45 -4.27 16.79
C SER A 29 2.25 -5.41 15.80
N ILE A 30 3.23 -6.31 15.77
CA ILE A 30 3.11 -7.73 15.39
C ILE A 30 2.28 -7.99 14.12
N VAL A 31 2.88 -7.72 12.96
CA VAL A 31 2.64 -8.57 11.78
C VAL A 31 4.03 -9.08 11.39
N GLU A 32 4.30 -10.35 11.73
CA GLU A 32 5.49 -11.06 11.28
C GLU A 32 5.62 -10.95 9.75
N ASP A 33 6.87 -10.88 9.27
CA ASP A 33 7.20 -10.93 7.84
C ASP A 33 6.42 -12.09 7.19
N THR A 34 5.38 -11.77 6.41
CA THR A 34 4.62 -12.80 5.71
C THR A 34 5.53 -13.37 4.61
N PRO A 35 5.88 -14.67 4.65
CA PRO A 35 6.74 -15.26 3.64
C PRO A 35 6.16 -15.06 2.24
N GLY A 36 6.91 -14.39 1.36
CA GLY A 36 6.50 -14.09 -0.01
C GLY A 36 6.15 -12.61 -0.27
N VAL A 37 6.04 -11.77 0.76
CA VAL A 37 6.02 -10.31 0.59
C VAL A 37 7.42 -9.79 0.92
N THR A 38 8.18 -9.36 -0.08
CA THR A 38 9.41 -8.62 0.16
C THR A 38 9.03 -7.25 0.70
N ARG A 39 9.32 -6.96 1.97
CA ARG A 39 9.29 -5.60 2.52
C ARG A 39 10.19 -4.72 1.67
N ASP A 40 9.60 -3.99 0.74
CA ASP A 40 10.35 -3.16 -0.18
C ASP A 40 10.86 -1.96 0.59
N ARG A 41 12.19 -1.82 0.71
CA ARG A 41 12.87 -0.73 1.44
C ARG A 41 12.67 0.66 0.80
N LEU A 42 11.72 0.78 -0.13
CA LEU A 42 11.45 1.95 -0.95
C LEU A 42 10.13 2.63 -0.59
N TYR A 43 9.16 1.88 -0.06
CA TYR A 43 7.82 2.36 0.25
C TYR A 43 7.37 1.82 1.60
N ALA A 44 6.86 2.70 2.45
CA ALA A 44 6.32 2.30 3.74
C ALA A 44 5.18 3.23 4.15
N THR A 45 4.19 2.69 4.85
CA THR A 45 3.22 3.53 5.55
C THR A 45 3.84 3.97 6.87
N ALA A 46 3.82 5.27 7.15
CA ALA A 46 4.19 5.84 8.44
C ALA A 46 2.95 6.49 9.06
N GLU A 47 2.94 6.51 10.40
CA GLU A 47 1.89 7.13 11.19
C GLU A 47 2.54 8.06 12.20
N TRP A 48 1.98 9.26 12.35
CA TRP A 48 2.39 10.21 13.37
C TRP A 48 1.16 10.96 13.88
N LEU A 49 0.90 10.85 15.18
CA LEU A 49 -0.35 11.31 15.80
C LEU A 49 -1.55 10.71 15.03
N ASP A 50 -2.52 11.53 14.63
CA ASP A 50 -3.70 11.09 13.86
C ASP A 50 -3.47 11.11 12.33
N HIS A 51 -2.23 11.15 11.87
CA HIS A 51 -1.88 11.28 10.45
C HIS A 51 -1.16 10.06 9.91
N GLU A 52 -1.79 9.36 8.98
CA GLU A 52 -1.15 8.32 8.16
C GLU A 52 -0.67 8.90 6.83
N PHE A 53 0.58 8.58 6.45
CA PHE A 53 1.16 9.02 5.19
C PHE A 53 2.09 7.95 4.60
N MET A 54 2.33 8.02 3.29
CA MET A 54 3.22 7.11 2.58
C MET A 54 4.62 7.72 2.50
N MET A 55 5.64 6.98 2.91
CA MET A 55 7.03 7.36 2.76
C MET A 55 7.66 6.69 1.55
N VAL A 56 8.51 7.44 0.85
CA VAL A 56 9.27 6.96 -0.33
C VAL A 56 10.76 7.23 -0.15
N ASP A 57 11.61 6.21 -0.12
CA ASP A 57 13.08 6.39 -0.17
C ASP A 57 13.54 6.50 -1.63
N THR A 58 13.77 7.73 -2.12
CA THR A 58 14.26 7.91 -3.50
C THR A 58 15.69 7.42 -3.70
N GLY A 59 16.45 7.21 -2.63
CA GLY A 59 17.82 6.71 -2.67
C GLY A 59 17.91 5.24 -3.06
N GLY A 60 16.96 4.41 -2.59
CA GLY A 60 16.89 3.00 -2.97
C GLY A 60 16.29 2.77 -4.37
N ILE A 61 15.72 3.82 -4.98
CA ILE A 61 15.21 3.83 -6.36
C ILE A 61 16.42 3.95 -7.31
N GLU A 62 17.40 3.05 -7.24
CA GLU A 62 18.59 3.07 -8.10
C GLU A 62 18.19 2.97 -9.58
N ILE A 63 18.62 3.92 -10.40
CA ILE A 63 18.41 3.89 -11.85
C ILE A 63 19.62 3.17 -12.43
N MET A 64 19.43 1.93 -12.87
CA MET A 64 20.43 1.24 -13.68
C MET A 64 20.71 2.09 -14.92
N ASN A 65 21.99 2.40 -15.17
CA ASN A 65 22.52 3.20 -16.29
C ASN A 65 22.62 4.72 -16.09
N ALA A 66 23.13 5.18 -14.94
CA ALA A 66 23.69 6.53 -14.84
C ALA A 66 25.17 6.45 -14.44
N ASP A 67 26.07 6.64 -15.40
CA ASP A 67 27.54 6.60 -15.21
C ASP A 67 28.08 7.73 -14.29
N ALA A 68 27.21 8.58 -13.74
CA ALA A 68 27.57 9.65 -12.81
C ALA A 68 26.55 9.81 -11.67
N ILE A 69 27.03 9.78 -10.42
CA ILE A 69 26.26 9.97 -9.17
C ILE A 69 25.40 11.26 -9.21
N ALA A 70 25.94 12.35 -9.79
CA ALA A 70 25.24 13.62 -9.91
C ALA A 70 23.97 13.56 -10.79
N VAL A 71 23.99 12.75 -11.86
CA VAL A 71 22.82 12.57 -12.75
C VAL A 71 21.72 11.81 -12.02
N SER A 72 22.10 10.76 -11.28
CA SER A 72 21.17 9.96 -10.46
C SER A 72 20.49 10.82 -9.39
N ILE A 73 21.23 11.67 -8.67
CA ILE A 73 20.67 12.55 -7.63
C ILE A 73 19.64 13.54 -8.20
N ARG A 74 19.92 14.16 -9.36
CA ARG A 74 18.96 15.08 -10.01
C ARG A 74 17.68 14.35 -10.44
N GLN A 75 17.80 13.13 -10.95
CA GLN A 75 16.65 12.31 -11.31
C GLN A 75 15.82 11.93 -10.07
N GLN A 76 16.45 11.57 -8.95
CA GLN A 76 15.76 11.31 -7.68
C GLN A 76 14.97 12.52 -7.19
N ALA A 77 15.58 13.72 -7.24
CA ALA A 77 14.89 14.96 -6.91
C ALA A 77 13.69 15.21 -7.84
N GLN A 78 13.82 14.95 -9.15
CA GLN A 78 12.72 15.10 -10.10
C GLN A 78 11.59 14.07 -9.90
N ILE A 79 11.91 12.86 -9.43
CA ILE A 79 10.91 11.85 -9.02
C ILE A 79 10.14 12.37 -7.81
N ALA A 80 10.83 12.80 -6.75
CA ALA A 80 10.19 13.38 -5.57
C ALA A 80 9.33 14.60 -5.90
N ILE A 81 9.84 15.50 -6.76
CA ILE A 81 9.09 16.69 -7.20
C ILE A 81 7.82 16.32 -7.95
N ARG A 82 7.77 15.21 -8.67
CA ARG A 82 6.52 14.80 -9.33
C ARG A 82 5.57 14.12 -8.36
N GLU A 83 6.10 13.25 -7.50
CA GLU A 83 5.27 12.32 -6.74
C GLU A 83 4.92 12.77 -5.33
N ALA A 84 5.77 13.53 -4.64
CA ALA A 84 5.54 13.80 -3.22
C ALA A 84 4.50 14.91 -2.98
N ASP A 85 3.67 14.80 -1.97
CA ASP A 85 2.92 15.95 -1.45
C ASP A 85 3.84 16.83 -0.59
N VAL A 86 4.80 16.21 0.12
CA VAL A 86 5.84 16.88 0.92
C VAL A 86 7.20 16.24 0.63
N ILE A 87 8.24 17.04 0.46
CA ILE A 87 9.61 16.54 0.22
C ILE A 87 10.41 16.65 1.51
N LEU A 88 10.90 15.53 2.04
CA LEU A 88 11.87 15.50 3.13
C LEU A 88 13.27 15.56 2.53
N PHE A 89 13.91 16.72 2.56
CA PHE A 89 15.28 16.89 2.07
C PHE A 89 16.28 16.70 3.22
N VAL A 90 17.11 15.67 3.10
CA VAL A 90 18.05 15.24 4.14
C VAL A 90 19.48 15.61 3.77
N CYS A 91 20.16 16.32 4.66
CA CYS A 91 21.58 16.65 4.60
C CYS A 91 22.34 16.10 5.82
N ASP A 92 23.67 16.23 5.85
CA ASP A 92 24.54 15.68 6.88
C ASP A 92 25.27 16.80 7.66
N ALA A 93 24.99 16.92 8.96
CA ALA A 93 25.57 17.91 9.87
C ALA A 93 27.10 17.82 10.01
N ARG A 94 27.69 16.65 9.74
CA ARG A 94 29.12 16.37 9.94
C ARG A 94 29.97 16.93 8.82
N THR A 95 29.47 16.83 7.60
CA THR A 95 30.19 17.24 6.38
C THR A 95 29.82 18.64 5.92
N GLY A 96 28.69 19.16 6.40
CA GLY A 96 28.15 20.43 5.97
C GLY A 96 27.52 20.42 4.57
N ILE A 97 27.24 21.61 4.02
CA ILE A 97 26.66 21.78 2.68
C ILE A 97 27.65 21.34 1.58
N SER A 98 27.26 20.35 0.78
CA SER A 98 28.01 19.97 -0.43
C SER A 98 27.49 20.65 -1.70
N THR A 99 28.24 20.53 -2.80
CA THR A 99 27.81 20.98 -4.14
C THR A 99 26.56 20.24 -4.61
N GLU A 100 26.44 18.95 -4.29
CA GLU A 100 25.24 18.16 -4.60
C GLU A 100 24.02 18.62 -3.79
N ASP A 101 24.21 18.97 -2.51
CA ASP A 101 23.14 19.49 -1.66
C ASP A 101 22.61 20.83 -2.22
N ALA A 102 23.50 21.73 -2.64
CA ALA A 102 23.13 23.00 -3.26
C ALA A 102 22.40 22.82 -4.60
N ASP A 103 22.82 21.84 -5.42
CA ASP A 103 22.19 21.52 -6.69
C ASP A 103 20.78 20.96 -6.52
N VAL A 104 20.61 20.00 -5.60
CA VAL A 104 19.30 19.46 -5.25
C VAL A 104 18.41 20.55 -4.69
N ALA A 105 18.93 21.38 -3.79
CA ALA A 105 18.17 22.48 -3.20
C ALA A 105 17.62 23.45 -4.26
N ARG A 106 18.42 23.77 -5.27
CA ARG A 106 17.99 24.60 -6.40
C ARG A 106 16.83 23.97 -7.18
N ILE A 107 16.91 22.67 -7.47
CA ILE A 107 15.87 21.92 -8.19
C ILE A 107 14.58 21.86 -7.36
N LEU A 108 14.68 21.53 -6.07
CA LEU A 108 13.55 21.45 -5.15
C LEU A 108 12.84 22.81 -5.02
N ARG A 109 13.57 23.92 -4.84
CA ARG A 109 12.97 25.26 -4.73
C ARG A 109 12.16 25.67 -5.97
N GLN A 110 12.60 25.26 -7.16
CA GLN A 110 11.87 25.55 -8.41
C GLN A 110 10.53 24.82 -8.50
N SER A 111 10.37 23.70 -7.80
CA SER A 111 9.14 22.89 -7.83
C SER A 111 7.94 23.52 -7.13
N LYS A 112 8.18 24.47 -6.20
CA LYS A 112 7.18 25.05 -5.30
C LYS A 112 6.43 24.02 -4.44
N LYS A 113 6.89 22.77 -4.35
CA LYS A 113 6.34 21.79 -3.41
C LYS A 113 6.74 22.15 -1.97
N PRO A 114 5.92 21.78 -0.97
CA PRO A 114 6.32 21.85 0.43
C PRO A 114 7.59 21.01 0.66
N ILE A 115 8.60 21.62 1.27
CA ILE A 115 9.87 20.95 1.60
C ILE A 115 10.11 21.09 3.10
N VAL A 116 10.56 20.01 3.72
CA VAL A 116 11.08 19.99 5.09
C VAL A 116 12.55 19.64 5.03
N LEU A 117 13.40 20.46 5.64
CA LEU A 117 14.86 20.29 5.62
C LEU A 117 15.32 19.61 6.92
N ALA A 118 15.80 18.38 6.82
CA ALA A 118 16.36 17.63 7.94
C ALA A 118 17.88 17.59 7.86
N ILE A 119 18.56 18.03 8.91
CA ILE A 119 20.01 17.99 9.02
C ILE A 119 20.38 16.83 9.95
N ASN A 120 20.66 15.68 9.36
CA ASN A 120 20.88 14.44 10.08
C ASN A 120 22.30 14.34 10.63
N LYS A 121 22.51 13.42 11.58
CA LYS A 121 23.77 13.18 12.30
C LYS A 121 24.21 14.36 13.18
N ALA A 122 23.25 15.14 13.67
CA ALA A 122 23.44 16.13 14.71
C ALA A 122 23.47 15.45 16.08
N ASP A 123 24.56 14.73 16.38
CA ASP A 123 24.71 13.89 17.58
C ASP A 123 25.32 14.63 18.78
N SER A 124 25.74 15.89 18.59
CA SER A 124 26.46 16.67 19.59
C SER A 124 26.17 18.17 19.45
N PRO A 125 26.33 18.97 20.54
CA PRO A 125 26.11 20.42 20.49
C PRO A 125 26.94 21.14 19.42
N LYS A 126 28.15 20.64 19.12
CA LYS A 126 28.98 21.18 18.04
C LYS A 126 28.34 20.96 16.66
N GLN A 127 27.73 19.81 16.43
CA GLN A 127 27.04 19.52 15.18
C GLN A 127 25.71 20.26 15.07
N GLU A 128 25.01 20.52 16.18
CA GLU A 128 23.85 21.42 16.21
C GLU A 128 24.25 22.84 15.78
N MET A 129 25.43 23.33 16.18
CA MET A 129 25.93 24.62 15.68
C MET A 129 26.21 24.61 14.16
N ASN A 130 26.58 23.46 13.58
CA ASN A 130 26.77 23.37 12.12
C ASN A 130 25.46 23.48 11.35
N VAL A 131 24.31 23.22 11.98
CA VAL A 131 22.99 23.25 11.33
C VAL A 131 22.66 24.66 10.82
N TYR A 132 23.17 25.71 11.47
CA TYR A 132 22.92 27.10 11.07
C TYR A 132 23.43 27.43 9.66
N GLU A 133 24.45 26.74 9.15
CA GLU A 133 24.93 27.01 7.79
C GLU A 133 23.89 26.62 6.73
N PHE A 134 23.03 25.64 7.02
CA PHE A 134 22.03 25.09 6.09
C PHE A 134 20.89 26.06 5.75
N TYR A 135 20.75 27.16 6.50
CA TYR A 135 19.92 28.29 6.08
C TYR A 135 20.31 28.84 4.70
N ASN A 136 21.59 28.72 4.30
CA ASN A 136 22.09 29.16 3.00
C ASN A 136 21.47 28.39 1.82
N LEU A 137 20.87 27.22 2.05
CA LEU A 137 20.13 26.48 1.03
C LEU A 137 18.79 27.15 0.67
N GLY A 138 18.28 28.06 1.50
CA GLY A 138 17.05 28.81 1.27
C GLY A 138 15.79 27.93 1.15
N ILE A 139 15.74 26.83 1.90
CA ILE A 139 14.62 25.86 1.91
C ILE A 139 13.70 26.02 3.13
N GLY A 140 14.05 26.92 4.05
CA GLY A 140 13.31 27.17 5.29
C GLY A 140 14.18 26.88 6.51
N GLU A 141 13.54 26.63 7.64
CA GLU A 141 14.21 26.28 8.89
C GLU A 141 14.81 24.86 8.82
N PRO A 142 16.12 24.70 9.02
CA PRO A 142 16.77 23.40 9.10
C PRO A 142 16.49 22.73 10.45
N ILE A 143 15.94 21.52 10.43
CA ILE A 143 15.60 20.75 11.62
C ILE A 143 16.76 19.79 11.94
N PRO A 144 17.46 19.97 13.08
CA PRO A 144 18.52 19.06 13.48
C PRO A 144 17.94 17.71 13.91
N VAL A 145 18.48 16.61 13.38
CA VAL A 145 18.07 15.25 13.77
C VAL A 145 19.26 14.33 13.95
N SER A 146 19.10 13.32 14.80
CA SER A 146 19.96 12.15 14.84
C SER A 146 19.12 10.91 14.66
N ALA A 147 19.12 10.36 13.43
CA ALA A 147 18.45 9.09 13.16
C ALA A 147 19.04 7.96 14.00
N ALA A 148 20.36 7.92 14.18
CA ALA A 148 21.02 6.85 14.94
C ALA A 148 20.67 6.86 16.44
N ASN A 149 20.46 8.05 17.02
CA ASN A 149 20.17 8.22 18.44
C ASN A 149 18.70 8.58 18.73
N HIS A 150 17.85 8.59 17.70
CA HIS A 150 16.42 8.96 17.78
C HIS A 150 16.15 10.38 18.35
N LEU A 151 17.02 11.35 18.04
CA LEU A 151 16.87 12.74 18.49
C LEU A 151 16.23 13.62 17.40
N GLY A 152 15.35 14.55 17.80
CA GLY A 152 14.69 15.52 16.92
C GLY A 152 13.68 14.93 15.93
N LEU A 153 13.37 13.64 16.05
CA LEU A 153 12.48 12.95 15.12
C LEU A 153 11.02 13.40 15.24
N GLY A 154 10.56 13.72 16.45
CA GLY A 154 9.20 14.23 16.70
C GLY A 154 8.97 15.59 16.02
N ASP A 155 9.86 16.55 16.27
CA ASP A 155 9.82 17.88 15.63
C ASP A 155 9.86 17.78 14.10
N LEU A 156 10.66 16.83 13.58
CA LEU A 156 10.71 16.57 12.14
C LEU A 156 9.37 16.04 11.60
N LEU A 157 8.74 15.10 12.30
CA LEU A 157 7.44 14.53 11.91
C LEU A 157 6.31 15.57 12.02
N ASP A 158 6.32 16.40 13.08
CA ASP A 158 5.40 17.53 13.23
C ASP A 158 5.51 18.51 12.06
N ALA A 159 6.74 18.86 11.67
CA ALA A 159 6.99 19.73 10.53
C ALA A 159 6.53 19.13 9.19
N ILE A 160 6.64 17.81 9.02
CA ILE A 160 6.14 17.10 7.84
C ILE A 160 4.61 17.15 7.78
N VAL A 161 3.95 16.75 8.86
CA VAL A 161 2.49 16.65 8.94
C VAL A 161 1.83 18.03 8.79
N ALA A 162 2.44 19.08 9.36
CA ALA A 162 1.98 20.46 9.22
C ALA A 162 1.93 20.94 7.76
N LYS A 163 2.63 20.27 6.83
CA LYS A 163 2.65 20.60 5.39
C LYS A 163 1.64 19.82 4.56
N PHE A 164 0.86 18.90 5.14
CA PHE A 164 -0.18 18.16 4.38
C PHE A 164 -1.37 19.05 3.96
N GLY A 165 -1.58 20.18 4.63
CA GLY A 165 -2.73 21.09 4.40
C GLY A 165 -4.07 20.45 4.77
N ASP A 166 -5.18 20.95 4.22
CA ASP A 166 -6.54 20.40 4.41
C ASP A 166 -6.73 18.98 3.85
N LYS A 167 -5.68 18.32 3.36
CA LYS A 167 -5.71 16.92 2.93
C LYS A 167 -5.91 15.94 4.11
N ASN A 168 -5.95 16.46 5.34
CA ASN A 168 -6.11 15.72 6.58
C ASN A 168 -7.54 15.67 7.14
N THR A 169 -8.56 16.21 6.46
CA THR A 169 -9.93 15.98 6.92
C THR A 169 -10.38 14.59 6.52
N PHE A 170 -10.39 13.67 7.50
CA PHE A 170 -11.25 12.50 7.50
C PHE A 170 -12.68 12.91 7.09
N GLY A 171 -13.24 12.18 6.12
CA GLY A 171 -14.68 12.11 5.88
C GLY A 171 -15.32 13.32 5.23
N GLU A 172 -15.28 13.40 3.90
CA GLU A 172 -16.58 13.59 3.24
C GLU A 172 -17.38 12.29 3.46
N PRO A 173 -18.70 12.34 3.69
CA PRO A 173 -19.49 11.12 3.80
C PRO A 173 -19.22 10.29 2.56
N GLU A 174 -18.60 9.12 2.74
CA GLU A 174 -18.56 8.15 1.65
C GLU A 174 -20.01 7.87 1.31
N ASP A 175 -20.36 8.01 0.03
CA ASP A 175 -21.62 7.49 -0.46
C ASP A 175 -21.53 5.97 -0.23
N GLU A 176 -22.19 5.47 0.83
CA GLU A 176 -22.00 4.10 1.35
C GLU A 176 -22.22 3.02 0.27
N ASP A 177 -22.93 3.39 -0.80
CA ASP A 177 -23.24 2.52 -1.93
C ASP A 177 -22.23 2.60 -3.10
N GLU A 178 -21.14 3.37 -3.02
CA GLU A 178 -20.13 3.45 -4.10
C GLU A 178 -18.90 2.58 -3.79
N ILE A 179 -18.60 1.62 -4.68
CA ILE A 179 -17.40 0.77 -4.56
C ILE A 179 -16.26 1.37 -5.37
N LYS A 180 -15.16 1.75 -4.71
CA LYS A 180 -13.97 2.29 -5.37
C LYS A 180 -13.08 1.16 -5.86
N VAL A 181 -12.74 1.15 -7.15
CA VAL A 181 -12.02 0.04 -7.80
C VAL A 181 -10.74 0.55 -8.45
N ALA A 182 -9.60 -0.07 -8.16
CA ALA A 182 -8.34 0.20 -8.84
C ALA A 182 -7.94 -0.96 -9.77
N LEU A 183 -7.56 -0.66 -11.02
CA LEU A 183 -6.88 -1.62 -11.91
C LEU A 183 -5.38 -1.39 -11.84
N ILE A 184 -4.64 -2.36 -11.30
CA ILE A 184 -3.18 -2.29 -11.16
C ILE A 184 -2.50 -3.43 -11.93
N GLY A 185 -1.20 -3.31 -12.12
CA GLY A 185 -0.36 -4.27 -12.84
C GLY A 185 0.64 -3.58 -13.75
N ARG A 186 1.59 -4.33 -14.29
CA ARG A 186 2.64 -3.79 -15.19
C ARG A 186 2.09 -3.10 -16.44
N PRO A 187 2.89 -2.27 -17.14
CA PRO A 187 2.52 -1.77 -18.46
C PRO A 187 2.14 -2.92 -19.42
N ASN A 188 1.24 -2.65 -20.37
CA ASN A 188 0.85 -3.58 -21.45
C ASN A 188 0.16 -4.91 -21.06
N VAL A 189 -0.09 -5.18 -19.78
CA VAL A 189 -0.90 -6.34 -19.31
C VAL A 189 -2.38 -6.23 -19.72
N GLY A 190 -2.82 -5.06 -20.20
CA GLY A 190 -4.15 -4.84 -20.77
C GLY A 190 -5.19 -4.20 -19.84
N LYS A 191 -4.76 -3.50 -18.78
CA LYS A 191 -5.63 -2.73 -17.85
C LYS A 191 -6.64 -1.83 -18.59
N SER A 192 -6.16 -1.00 -19.51
CA SER A 192 -7.01 -0.09 -20.30
C SER A 192 -8.03 -0.84 -21.15
N SER A 193 -7.64 -1.98 -21.73
CA SER A 193 -8.53 -2.81 -22.53
C SER A 193 -9.62 -3.45 -21.67
N ILE A 194 -9.28 -3.94 -20.48
CA ILE A 194 -10.26 -4.49 -19.52
C ILE A 194 -11.23 -3.39 -19.09
N PHE A 195 -10.72 -2.22 -18.70
CA PHE A 195 -11.57 -1.09 -18.30
C PHE A 195 -12.54 -0.67 -19.42
N ASN A 196 -12.05 -0.51 -20.65
CA ASN A 196 -12.90 -0.16 -21.78
C ASN A 196 -13.91 -1.27 -22.12
N ALA A 197 -13.53 -2.54 -21.96
CA ALA A 197 -14.46 -3.65 -22.16
C ALA A 197 -15.57 -3.66 -21.10
N LEU A 198 -15.25 -3.35 -19.83
CA LEU A 198 -16.22 -3.23 -18.74
C LEU A 198 -17.20 -2.07 -18.96
N VAL A 199 -16.69 -0.91 -19.40
CA VAL A 199 -17.51 0.28 -19.68
C VAL A 199 -18.35 0.11 -20.95
N GLY A 200 -17.83 -0.59 -21.95
CA GLY A 200 -18.48 -0.80 -23.25
C GLY A 200 -19.49 -1.97 -23.30
N GLU A 201 -19.86 -2.56 -22.16
CA GLU A 201 -20.98 -3.52 -22.11
C GLU A 201 -22.31 -2.77 -22.04
N GLU A 202 -23.36 -3.30 -22.69
CA GLU A 202 -24.66 -2.64 -22.88
C GLU A 202 -25.34 -2.16 -21.59
N ARG A 203 -24.94 -2.73 -20.44
CA ARG A 203 -25.52 -2.45 -19.11
C ARG A 203 -24.69 -1.47 -18.26
N SER A 204 -23.57 -0.96 -18.78
CA SER A 204 -22.69 -0.04 -18.09
C SER A 204 -23.01 1.40 -18.52
N ILE A 205 -23.36 2.27 -17.58
CA ILE A 205 -23.62 3.70 -17.85
C ILE A 205 -22.53 4.53 -17.17
N VAL A 206 -21.90 5.44 -17.93
CA VAL A 206 -20.98 6.45 -17.38
C VAL A 206 -21.80 7.65 -16.93
N SER A 207 -21.73 7.99 -15.65
CA SER A 207 -22.44 9.13 -15.07
C SER A 207 -21.64 10.43 -15.24
N ASN A 208 -22.31 11.52 -15.62
CA ASN A 208 -21.73 12.87 -15.72
C ASN A 208 -22.20 13.81 -14.60
N VAL A 209 -22.74 13.28 -13.48
CA VAL A 209 -23.30 14.12 -12.41
C VAL A 209 -22.26 15.12 -11.90
N ALA A 210 -22.59 16.40 -12.04
CA ALA A 210 -21.76 17.53 -11.67
C ALA A 210 -21.62 17.61 -10.14
N GLY A 211 -20.38 17.51 -9.65
CA GLY A 211 -20.04 17.47 -8.22
C GLY A 211 -18.66 16.86 -7.92
N THR A 212 -18.03 16.19 -8.89
CA THR A 212 -16.75 15.47 -8.74
C THR A 212 -15.50 16.34 -8.95
N THR A 213 -15.59 17.65 -8.73
CA THR A 213 -14.56 18.65 -9.07
C THR A 213 -13.36 18.67 -8.11
N ARG A 214 -12.64 17.56 -7.96
CA ARG A 214 -11.25 17.62 -7.46
C ARG A 214 -10.27 16.71 -8.19
N ASP A 215 -10.70 15.58 -8.75
CA ASP A 215 -9.83 14.68 -9.52
C ASP A 215 -10.47 14.31 -10.87
N ALA A 216 -10.09 15.02 -11.94
CA ALA A 216 -10.52 14.79 -13.33
C ALA A 216 -10.03 13.45 -13.95
N ILE A 217 -9.74 12.46 -13.10
CA ILE A 217 -8.96 11.26 -13.41
C ILE A 217 -9.78 9.98 -13.17
N ASP A 218 -10.77 9.99 -12.28
CA ASP A 218 -11.58 8.82 -11.94
C ASP A 218 -12.82 8.70 -12.83
N THR A 219 -13.35 7.48 -13.02
CA THR A 219 -14.57 7.25 -13.82
C THR A 219 -15.67 6.60 -12.99
N PRO A 220 -16.83 7.26 -12.81
CA PRO A 220 -18.01 6.62 -12.26
C PRO A 220 -18.67 5.70 -13.31
N VAL A 221 -19.01 4.48 -12.90
CA VAL A 221 -19.69 3.46 -13.71
C VAL A 221 -20.84 2.89 -12.90
N VAL A 222 -22.03 2.86 -13.49
CA VAL A 222 -23.20 2.19 -12.89
C VAL A 222 -23.48 0.90 -13.63
N ARG A 223 -23.64 -0.20 -12.89
CA ARG A 223 -23.97 -1.50 -13.46
C ARG A 223 -24.89 -2.29 -12.53
N ASN A 224 -26.01 -2.78 -13.07
CA ASN A 224 -27.02 -3.50 -12.30
C ASN A 224 -27.49 -2.75 -11.02
N GLY A 225 -27.51 -1.41 -11.06
CA GLY A 225 -27.86 -0.58 -9.90
C GLY A 225 -26.71 -0.27 -8.94
N GLN A 226 -25.60 -1.03 -8.99
CA GLN A 226 -24.40 -0.78 -8.18
C GLN A 226 -23.57 0.36 -8.79
N ARG A 227 -23.13 1.30 -7.95
CA ARG A 227 -22.20 2.38 -8.32
C ARG A 227 -20.76 1.93 -8.08
N TYR A 228 -19.91 2.12 -9.08
CA TYR A 228 -18.48 1.88 -9.00
C TYR A 228 -17.74 3.16 -9.37
N LEU A 229 -16.68 3.48 -8.63
CA LEU A 229 -15.73 4.53 -8.99
C LEU A 229 -14.41 3.90 -9.38
N PHE A 230 -14.11 3.85 -10.67
CA PHE A 230 -12.81 3.39 -11.13
C PHE A 230 -11.77 4.47 -10.93
N ILE A 231 -10.80 4.18 -10.06
CA ILE A 231 -9.74 5.08 -9.67
C ILE A 231 -8.68 5.16 -10.76
N ASP A 232 -8.23 6.38 -11.03
CA ASP A 232 -7.07 6.70 -11.85
C ASP A 232 -7.17 6.24 -13.32
N THR A 233 -8.34 6.45 -13.90
CA THR A 233 -8.68 6.03 -15.28
C THR A 233 -8.11 6.93 -16.38
N ALA A 234 -7.61 8.14 -16.08
CA ALA A 234 -7.07 9.03 -17.12
C ALA A 234 -5.87 8.43 -17.87
N GLY A 235 -5.04 7.63 -17.20
CA GLY A 235 -3.93 6.90 -17.81
C GLY A 235 -4.41 5.71 -18.65
N MET A 236 -5.58 5.17 -18.32
CA MET A 236 -6.22 4.10 -19.09
C MET A 236 -6.97 4.62 -20.32
N ARG A 237 -7.52 5.84 -20.26
CA ARG A 237 -8.28 6.49 -21.34
C ARG A 237 -7.41 7.11 -22.44
N ARG A 238 -6.20 7.59 -22.13
CA ARG A 238 -5.29 8.13 -23.14
C ARG A 238 -4.64 6.98 -23.92
N LYS A 239 -4.98 6.85 -25.20
CA LYS A 239 -4.28 5.94 -26.13
C LYS A 239 -2.78 6.22 -26.07
N SER A 240 -2.02 5.18 -25.73
CA SER A 240 -0.58 4.99 -25.71
C SER A 240 0.20 5.83 -26.73
N LYS A 241 0.44 7.11 -26.43
CA LYS A 241 1.26 8.01 -27.26
C LYS A 241 2.30 8.80 -26.47
N ILE A 242 2.45 8.50 -25.18
CA ILE A 242 3.49 9.09 -24.36
C ILE A 242 4.41 7.93 -24.00
N ASP A 243 5.60 7.92 -24.60
CA ASP A 243 6.76 7.24 -24.02
C ASP A 243 6.98 7.89 -22.66
N GLU A 244 6.29 7.42 -21.61
CA GLU A 244 6.60 7.82 -20.24
C GLU A 244 7.96 7.20 -19.91
N PRO A 245 9.03 8.00 -19.83
CA PRO A 245 10.31 7.47 -19.46
C PRO A 245 10.22 7.18 -17.96
N ILE A 246 10.40 5.91 -17.61
CA ILE A 246 10.67 5.32 -16.28
C ILE A 246 9.49 4.52 -15.69
N GLU A 247 9.66 3.19 -15.65
CA GLU A 247 8.77 2.19 -15.03
C GLU A 247 8.35 2.53 -13.58
N LYS A 248 9.16 3.30 -12.86
CA LYS A 248 8.93 3.71 -11.46
C LYS A 248 7.71 4.64 -11.29
N TYR A 249 7.37 5.43 -12.31
CA TYR A 249 6.14 6.25 -12.30
C TYR A 249 4.87 5.39 -12.27
N SER A 250 4.90 4.23 -12.93
CA SER A 250 3.76 3.31 -12.94
C SER A 250 3.50 2.67 -11.57
N ILE A 251 4.52 2.52 -10.72
CA ILE A 251 4.39 1.91 -9.39
C ILE A 251 3.71 2.88 -8.44
N MET A 252 4.22 4.10 -8.29
CA MET A 252 3.64 5.13 -7.40
C MET A 252 2.18 5.43 -7.69
N ARG A 253 1.88 5.51 -8.98
CA ARG A 253 0.52 5.66 -9.47
C ARG A 253 -0.39 4.51 -9.04
N SER A 254 0.10 3.28 -9.12
CA SER A 254 -0.62 2.09 -8.64
C SER A 254 -0.81 2.12 -7.12
N LEU A 255 0.21 2.49 -6.35
CA LEU A 255 0.11 2.59 -4.89
C LEU A 255 -0.94 3.62 -4.44
N ARG A 256 -0.98 4.79 -5.09
CA ARG A 256 -2.04 5.81 -4.88
C ARG A 256 -3.43 5.30 -5.20
N ALA A 257 -3.56 4.56 -6.30
CA ALA A 257 -4.84 3.97 -6.68
C ALA A 257 -5.30 2.95 -5.64
N VAL A 258 -4.38 2.14 -5.11
CA VAL A 258 -4.63 1.19 -4.00
C VAL A 258 -5.14 1.94 -2.77
N ASP A 259 -4.49 3.02 -2.33
CA ASP A 259 -4.91 3.78 -1.14
C ASP A 259 -6.35 4.28 -1.22
N ARG A 260 -6.76 4.75 -2.41
CA ARG A 260 -8.07 5.36 -2.65
C ARG A 260 -9.18 4.35 -2.96
N CYS A 261 -8.87 3.07 -3.18
CA CYS A 261 -9.86 2.06 -3.55
C CYS A 261 -10.30 1.17 -2.38
N ASP A 262 -11.44 0.49 -2.55
CA ASP A 262 -11.88 -0.61 -1.70
C ASP A 262 -11.38 -1.96 -2.26
N VAL A 263 -11.43 -2.12 -3.58
CA VAL A 263 -11.07 -3.36 -4.28
C VAL A 263 -10.04 -3.11 -5.37
N VAL A 264 -9.01 -3.95 -5.37
CA VAL A 264 -7.89 -3.96 -6.30
C VAL A 264 -8.05 -5.13 -7.27
N LEU A 265 -8.11 -4.80 -8.57
CA LEU A 265 -7.97 -5.76 -9.66
C LEU A 265 -6.49 -5.83 -10.07
N MET A 266 -5.79 -6.86 -9.60
CA MET A 266 -4.40 -7.11 -9.98
C MET A 266 -4.35 -7.84 -11.32
N VAL A 267 -3.99 -7.13 -12.39
CA VAL A 267 -4.01 -7.65 -13.76
C VAL A 267 -2.66 -8.24 -14.15
N PHE A 268 -2.66 -9.51 -14.51
CA PHE A 268 -1.52 -10.24 -15.04
C PHE A 268 -1.70 -10.52 -16.55
N ASP A 269 -0.59 -10.63 -17.25
CA ASP A 269 -0.55 -11.18 -18.60
C ASP A 269 -0.41 -12.71 -18.51
N ALA A 270 -1.34 -13.46 -19.08
CA ALA A 270 -1.32 -14.92 -19.07
C ALA A 270 -0.04 -15.49 -19.68
N VAL A 271 0.53 -14.85 -20.71
CA VAL A 271 1.70 -15.35 -21.44
C VAL A 271 2.99 -15.03 -20.71
N GLU A 272 3.13 -13.83 -20.17
CA GLU A 272 4.34 -13.42 -19.45
C GLU A 272 4.40 -13.94 -18.01
N GLY A 273 3.25 -14.18 -17.38
CA GLY A 273 3.19 -14.62 -16.00
C GLY A 273 3.41 -13.52 -14.96
N VAL A 274 3.65 -13.96 -13.72
CA VAL A 274 3.88 -13.09 -12.56
C VAL A 274 5.34 -12.68 -12.51
N THR A 275 5.59 -11.40 -12.27
CA THR A 275 6.94 -10.87 -12.04
C THR A 275 7.12 -10.37 -10.61
N GLU A 276 8.36 -10.07 -10.22
CA GLU A 276 8.66 -9.44 -8.92
C GLU A 276 7.98 -8.08 -8.75
N GLN A 277 7.82 -7.29 -9.83
CA GLN A 277 7.09 -6.03 -9.77
C GLN A 277 5.61 -6.26 -9.44
N ASP A 278 5.02 -7.31 -10.01
CA ASP A 278 3.61 -7.64 -9.73
C ASP A 278 3.42 -8.03 -8.26
N LYS A 279 4.33 -8.83 -7.71
CA LYS A 279 4.35 -9.22 -6.29
C LYS A 279 4.41 -8.01 -5.35
N LYS A 280 5.22 -7.01 -5.69
CA LYS A 280 5.37 -5.78 -4.89
C LYS A 280 4.08 -4.97 -4.80
N ILE A 281 3.45 -4.70 -5.95
CA ILE A 281 2.24 -3.86 -5.97
C ILE A 281 1.08 -4.58 -5.28
N VAL A 282 0.91 -5.88 -5.52
CA VAL A 282 -0.17 -6.65 -4.89
C VAL A 282 0.11 -6.95 -3.40
N GLY A 283 1.37 -7.06 -2.99
CA GLY A 283 1.80 -7.13 -1.60
C GLY A 283 1.39 -5.88 -0.83
N TYR A 284 1.62 -4.69 -1.41
CA TYR A 284 1.13 -3.45 -0.82
C TYR A 284 -0.39 -3.40 -0.67
N ALA A 285 -1.15 -3.87 -1.68
CA ALA A 285 -2.61 -3.95 -1.58
C ALA A 285 -3.09 -4.87 -0.44
N HIS A 286 -2.39 -5.99 -0.23
CA HIS A 286 -2.63 -6.89 0.89
C HIS A 286 -2.37 -6.20 2.24
N GLU A 287 -1.21 -5.55 2.39
CA GLU A 287 -0.84 -4.82 3.61
C GLU A 287 -1.79 -3.65 3.92
N ALA A 288 -2.25 -2.94 2.88
CA ALA A 288 -3.23 -1.87 2.97
C ALA A 288 -4.65 -2.38 3.28
N GLY A 289 -4.85 -3.70 3.38
CA GLY A 289 -6.13 -4.30 3.77
C GLY A 289 -7.24 -4.20 2.73
N LYS A 290 -6.88 -4.04 1.45
CA LYS A 290 -7.84 -3.90 0.35
C LYS A 290 -8.41 -5.25 -0.05
N GLY A 291 -9.61 -5.24 -0.63
CA GLY A 291 -10.09 -6.41 -1.36
C GLY A 291 -9.19 -6.67 -2.57
N VAL A 292 -8.79 -7.90 -2.84
CA VAL A 292 -7.87 -8.25 -3.94
C VAL A 292 -8.49 -9.32 -4.82
N ILE A 293 -8.50 -9.06 -6.13
CA ILE A 293 -8.92 -10.00 -7.17
C ILE A 293 -7.76 -10.15 -8.17
N LEU A 294 -7.34 -11.39 -8.43
CA LEU A 294 -6.29 -11.69 -9.41
C LEU A 294 -6.93 -11.88 -10.78
N VAL A 295 -6.62 -10.99 -11.73
CA VAL A 295 -7.20 -11.01 -13.07
C VAL A 295 -6.14 -11.45 -14.07
N VAL A 296 -6.27 -12.65 -14.61
CA VAL A 296 -5.36 -13.19 -15.63
C VAL A 296 -5.91 -12.85 -17.01
N ASN A 297 -5.34 -11.82 -17.64
CA ASN A 297 -5.77 -11.29 -18.93
C ASN A 297 -4.98 -11.92 -20.09
N LYS A 298 -5.43 -11.67 -21.33
CA LYS A 298 -4.91 -12.27 -22.57
C LYS A 298 -5.00 -13.80 -22.53
N TRP A 299 -5.98 -14.33 -21.80
CA TRP A 299 -6.16 -15.76 -21.69
C TRP A 299 -6.39 -16.40 -23.06
N ASP A 300 -6.96 -15.67 -24.03
CA ASP A 300 -7.09 -16.10 -25.43
C ASP A 300 -5.76 -16.47 -26.12
N LEU A 301 -4.64 -15.86 -25.71
CA LEU A 301 -3.31 -16.11 -26.29
C LEU A 301 -2.56 -17.25 -25.59
N TYR A 302 -3.01 -17.66 -24.40
CA TYR A 302 -2.39 -18.76 -23.67
C TYR A 302 -2.75 -20.10 -24.34
N GLU A 303 -1.76 -20.96 -24.57
CA GLU A 303 -1.96 -22.29 -25.12
C GLU A 303 -2.68 -23.18 -24.10
N LYS A 304 -3.83 -23.73 -24.47
CA LYS A 304 -4.76 -24.38 -23.53
C LYS A 304 -4.91 -25.86 -23.79
N ASP A 305 -4.89 -26.60 -22.69
CA ASP A 305 -5.37 -27.96 -22.52
C ASP A 305 -6.46 -28.00 -21.41
N ASN A 306 -6.97 -29.18 -21.11
CA ASN A 306 -8.02 -29.37 -20.10
C ASN A 306 -7.58 -29.01 -18.67
N THR A 307 -6.28 -28.94 -18.38
CA THR A 307 -5.73 -28.70 -17.03
C THR A 307 -5.11 -27.32 -16.88
N SER A 308 -5.07 -26.52 -17.94
CA SER A 308 -4.36 -25.23 -17.99
C SER A 308 -4.84 -24.24 -16.94
N THR A 309 -6.15 -24.18 -16.67
CA THR A 309 -6.70 -23.29 -15.63
C THR A 309 -6.21 -23.70 -14.24
N LEU A 310 -6.24 -25.00 -13.93
CA LEU A 310 -5.78 -25.55 -12.65
C LEU A 310 -4.28 -25.32 -12.48
N ARG A 311 -3.48 -25.69 -13.48
CA ARG A 311 -2.02 -25.53 -13.49
C ARG A 311 -1.61 -24.08 -13.28
N TYR A 312 -2.28 -23.13 -13.94
CA TYR A 312 -2.00 -21.71 -13.78
C TYR A 312 -2.44 -21.19 -12.41
N THR A 313 -3.58 -21.64 -11.89
CA THR A 313 -4.04 -21.27 -10.55
C THR A 313 -3.05 -21.74 -9.50
N GLU A 314 -2.60 -23.00 -9.57
CA GLU A 314 -1.59 -23.54 -8.65
C GLU A 314 -0.26 -22.79 -8.72
N MET A 315 0.18 -22.41 -9.93
CA MET A 315 1.35 -21.55 -10.11
C MET A 315 1.17 -20.20 -9.40
N LEU A 316 0.03 -19.52 -9.60
CA LEU A 316 -0.27 -18.26 -8.90
C LEU A 316 -0.29 -18.44 -7.38
N ARG A 317 -0.88 -19.52 -6.86
CA ARG A 317 -0.91 -19.79 -5.42
C ARG A 317 0.48 -20.05 -4.83
N LYS A 318 1.41 -20.60 -5.61
CA LYS A 318 2.81 -20.78 -5.22
C LYS A 318 3.59 -19.47 -5.25
N GLU A 319 3.39 -18.64 -6.27
CA GLU A 319 4.07 -17.35 -6.42
C GLU A 319 3.55 -16.27 -5.46
N LEU A 320 2.26 -16.35 -5.11
CA LEU A 320 1.53 -15.38 -4.29
C LEU A 320 0.94 -16.04 -3.05
N VAL A 321 1.81 -16.65 -2.24
CA VAL A 321 1.40 -17.43 -1.05
C VAL A 321 0.52 -16.61 -0.10
N PHE A 322 0.77 -15.31 0.03
CA PHE A 322 0.02 -14.37 0.88
C PHE A 322 -1.38 -13.97 0.34
N LEU A 323 -1.77 -14.44 -0.85
CA LEU A 323 -3.06 -14.13 -1.50
C LEU A 323 -3.92 -15.37 -1.76
N GLN A 324 -3.84 -16.40 -0.90
CA GLN A 324 -4.71 -17.59 -1.05
C GLN A 324 -6.19 -17.23 -1.06
N TYR A 325 -6.58 -16.18 -0.33
CA TYR A 325 -7.96 -15.69 -0.25
C TYR A 325 -8.45 -15.01 -1.53
N ALA A 326 -7.56 -14.53 -2.40
CA ALA A 326 -7.94 -13.70 -3.54
C ALA A 326 -8.51 -14.55 -4.68
N PRO A 327 -9.74 -14.30 -5.18
CA PRO A 327 -10.29 -15.03 -6.31
C PRO A 327 -9.46 -14.80 -7.59
N VAL A 328 -9.38 -15.83 -8.43
CA VAL A 328 -8.68 -15.76 -9.73
C VAL A 328 -9.69 -15.74 -10.86
N VAL A 329 -9.67 -14.69 -11.69
CA VAL A 329 -10.56 -14.52 -12.83
C VAL A 329 -9.76 -14.48 -14.12
N TYR A 330 -9.97 -15.48 -14.97
CA TYR A 330 -9.37 -15.56 -16.31
C TYR A 330 -10.22 -14.81 -17.32
N VAL A 331 -9.63 -13.83 -18.00
CA VAL A 331 -10.34 -12.95 -18.94
C VAL A 331 -9.56 -12.75 -20.24
N SER A 332 -10.27 -12.27 -21.25
CA SER A 332 -9.67 -11.69 -22.44
C SER A 332 -10.39 -10.39 -22.75
N ALA A 333 -9.68 -9.27 -22.60
CA ALA A 333 -10.24 -7.97 -22.93
C ALA A 333 -10.56 -7.82 -24.44
N VAL A 334 -9.78 -8.49 -25.30
CA VAL A 334 -9.94 -8.42 -26.77
C VAL A 334 -11.18 -9.17 -27.23
N THR A 335 -11.33 -10.41 -26.77
CA THR A 335 -12.49 -11.25 -27.14
C THR A 335 -13.70 -11.00 -26.23
N LYS A 336 -13.55 -10.14 -25.22
CA LYS A 336 -14.51 -9.89 -24.13
C LYS A 336 -14.86 -11.16 -23.32
N GLN A 337 -14.03 -12.20 -23.38
CA GLN A 337 -14.26 -13.44 -22.63
C GLN A 337 -14.27 -13.15 -21.13
N ARG A 338 -15.38 -13.50 -20.47
CA ARG A 338 -15.58 -13.44 -19.00
C ARG A 338 -15.44 -12.04 -18.36
N ILE A 339 -15.32 -10.97 -19.15
CA ILE A 339 -15.26 -9.59 -18.64
C ILE A 339 -16.51 -9.25 -17.81
N HIS A 340 -17.68 -9.68 -18.27
CA HIS A 340 -18.97 -9.47 -17.60
C HIS A 340 -19.05 -10.00 -16.16
N ARG A 341 -18.17 -10.93 -15.76
CA ARG A 341 -18.13 -11.49 -14.40
C ARG A 341 -17.40 -10.61 -13.40
N LEU A 342 -16.50 -9.73 -13.86
CA LEU A 342 -15.67 -8.93 -12.94
C LEU A 342 -16.51 -8.08 -11.98
N PRO A 343 -17.59 -7.40 -12.40
CA PRO A 343 -18.39 -6.58 -11.48
C PRO A 343 -19.03 -7.37 -10.33
N GLU A 344 -19.49 -8.59 -10.59
CA GLU A 344 -20.04 -9.47 -9.56
C GLU A 344 -18.96 -9.87 -8.53
N VAL A 345 -17.77 -10.23 -9.01
CA VAL A 345 -16.64 -10.60 -8.14
C VAL A 345 -16.13 -9.38 -7.35
N ILE A 346 -16.13 -8.18 -7.95
CA ILE A 346 -15.77 -6.92 -7.28
C ILE A 346 -16.74 -6.62 -6.14
N SER A 347 -18.06 -6.66 -6.42
CA SER A 347 -19.08 -6.44 -5.39
C SER A 347 -18.95 -7.43 -4.25
N TYR A 348 -18.81 -8.71 -4.58
CA TYR A 348 -18.63 -9.75 -3.57
C TYR A 348 -17.37 -9.50 -2.71
N ALA A 349 -16.22 -9.20 -3.32
CA ALA A 349 -15.00 -8.91 -2.56
C ALA A 349 -15.14 -7.66 -1.67
N ALA A 350 -15.83 -6.62 -2.14
CA ALA A 350 -16.11 -5.42 -1.35
C ALA A 350 -17.02 -5.72 -0.14
N GLU A 351 -18.08 -6.52 -0.35
CA GLU A 351 -18.98 -6.98 0.71
C GLU A 351 -18.23 -7.80 1.76
N GLN A 352 -17.39 -8.75 1.33
CA GLN A 352 -16.57 -9.56 2.24
C GLN A 352 -15.59 -8.70 3.05
N ASN A 353 -14.97 -7.70 2.43
CA ASN A 353 -14.04 -6.78 3.09
C ASN A 353 -14.75 -5.85 4.10
N ALA A 354 -16.02 -5.51 3.86
CA ALA A 354 -16.85 -4.68 4.72
C ALA A 354 -17.66 -5.47 5.77
N MET A 355 -17.59 -6.81 5.77
CA MET A 355 -18.42 -7.66 6.62
C MET A 355 -18.15 -7.43 8.11
N ARG A 356 -19.23 -7.23 8.88
CA ARG A 356 -19.21 -7.13 10.34
C ARG A 356 -19.90 -8.33 10.98
N ILE A 357 -19.19 -8.97 11.91
CA ILE A 357 -19.62 -10.17 12.64
C ILE A 357 -19.93 -9.79 14.08
N SER A 358 -21.06 -10.30 14.59
CA SER A 358 -21.40 -10.12 16.01
C SER A 358 -20.40 -10.87 16.92
N THR A 359 -20.04 -10.25 18.04
CA THR A 359 -19.12 -10.83 19.01
C THR A 359 -19.55 -12.22 19.48
N SER A 360 -20.85 -12.46 19.67
CA SER A 360 -21.36 -13.78 20.10
C SER A 360 -21.08 -14.88 19.08
N VAL A 361 -21.43 -14.66 17.81
CA VAL A 361 -21.20 -15.62 16.72
C VAL A 361 -19.70 -15.86 16.52
N LEU A 362 -18.88 -14.82 16.61
CA LEU A 362 -17.43 -14.95 16.53
C LEU A 362 -16.87 -15.86 17.63
N ASN A 363 -17.27 -15.63 18.89
CA ASN A 363 -16.77 -16.44 20.00
C ASN A 363 -17.24 -17.90 19.89
N GLN A 364 -18.47 -18.15 19.42
CA GLN A 364 -18.93 -19.52 19.17
C GLN A 364 -18.04 -20.25 18.16
N VAL A 365 -17.69 -19.61 17.04
CA VAL A 365 -16.80 -20.22 16.03
C VAL A 365 -15.40 -20.49 16.60
N ILE A 366 -14.88 -19.59 17.43
CA ILE A 366 -13.58 -19.78 18.09
C ILE A 366 -13.64 -20.92 19.12
N GLU A 367 -14.70 -21.02 19.91
CA GLU A 367 -14.90 -22.12 20.85
C GLU A 367 -14.97 -23.48 20.14
N ASP A 368 -15.73 -23.56 19.04
CA ASP A 368 -15.83 -24.76 18.21
C ASP A 368 -14.47 -25.15 17.61
N ALA A 369 -13.69 -24.16 17.14
CA ALA A 369 -12.33 -24.38 16.63
C ALA A 369 -11.39 -24.92 17.72
N VAL A 370 -11.43 -24.34 18.93
CA VAL A 370 -10.62 -24.80 20.07
C VAL A 370 -11.02 -26.22 20.51
N ALA A 371 -12.30 -26.57 20.42
CA ALA A 371 -12.78 -27.91 20.75
C ALA A 371 -12.26 -28.97 19.77
N ILE A 372 -12.16 -28.63 18.48
CA ILE A 372 -11.64 -29.52 17.43
C ILE A 372 -10.11 -29.65 17.51
N ASN A 373 -9.41 -28.53 17.63
CA ASN A 373 -7.96 -28.49 17.73
C ASN A 373 -7.54 -27.73 19.00
N PRO A 374 -7.28 -28.44 20.10
CA PRO A 374 -6.98 -27.81 21.38
C PRO A 374 -5.77 -26.89 21.32
N THR A 375 -5.81 -25.83 22.12
CA THR A 375 -4.74 -24.81 22.16
C THR A 375 -3.38 -25.38 22.60
N PRO A 376 -2.27 -24.80 22.11
CA PRO A 376 -0.92 -25.23 22.45
C PRO A 376 -0.61 -25.04 23.95
N THR A 377 0.37 -25.82 24.42
CA THR A 377 0.96 -25.70 25.76
C THR A 377 2.44 -25.43 25.62
N GLU A 378 2.94 -24.39 26.28
CA GLU A 378 4.36 -24.03 26.28
C GLU A 378 4.83 -23.80 27.72
N HIS A 379 6.01 -24.32 28.07
CA HIS A 379 6.57 -24.26 29.43
C HIS A 379 5.58 -24.64 30.57
N GLY A 380 4.70 -25.61 30.31
CA GLY A 380 3.70 -26.09 31.28
C GLY A 380 2.46 -25.20 31.42
N LYS A 381 2.36 -24.12 30.65
CA LYS A 381 1.19 -23.23 30.60
C LYS A 381 0.43 -23.42 29.29
N ARG A 382 -0.89 -23.59 29.40
CA ARG A 382 -1.76 -23.72 28.23
C ARG A 382 -2.21 -22.34 27.77
N LEU A 383 -2.18 -22.10 26.46
CA LEU A 383 -2.84 -20.94 25.87
C LEU A 383 -4.35 -21.03 26.13
N LYS A 384 -4.92 -19.97 26.70
CA LYS A 384 -6.34 -19.79 26.92
C LYS A 384 -6.80 -18.59 26.12
N ILE A 385 -7.69 -18.83 25.16
CA ILE A 385 -8.43 -17.77 24.49
C ILE A 385 -9.58 -17.38 25.43
N LEU A 386 -9.60 -16.11 25.83
CA LEU A 386 -10.55 -15.57 26.80
C LEU A 386 -11.81 -15.07 26.10
N TYR A 387 -11.62 -14.27 25.05
CA TYR A 387 -12.67 -13.80 24.17
C TYR A 387 -12.06 -13.22 22.89
N ALA A 388 -12.87 -13.12 21.84
CA ALA A 388 -12.51 -12.47 20.58
C ALA A 388 -13.55 -11.40 20.21
N THR A 389 -13.12 -10.33 19.53
CA THR A 389 -14.03 -9.31 19.00
C THR A 389 -13.53 -8.76 17.68
N GLN A 390 -14.43 -8.29 16.82
CA GLN A 390 -14.08 -7.58 15.59
C GLN A 390 -14.06 -6.07 15.85
N VAL A 391 -12.90 -5.44 15.70
CA VAL A 391 -12.70 -4.01 16.00
C VAL A 391 -12.77 -3.12 14.77
N LYS A 392 -12.51 -3.68 13.58
CA LYS A 392 -12.44 -2.94 12.33
C LYS A 392 -13.00 -3.78 11.17
N ILE A 393 -13.54 -3.06 10.18
CA ILE A 393 -13.87 -3.57 8.84
C ILE A 393 -12.98 -2.84 7.83
N LYS A 394 -12.83 -3.39 6.62
CA LYS A 394 -11.96 -2.86 5.57
C LYS A 394 -10.49 -2.63 6.04
N PRO A 395 -9.74 -3.70 6.39
CA PRO A 395 -10.14 -5.11 6.35
C PRO A 395 -10.82 -5.56 7.65
N PRO A 396 -11.46 -6.76 7.68
CA PRO A 396 -11.89 -7.40 8.92
C PRO A 396 -10.69 -7.62 9.87
N THR A 397 -10.71 -6.91 11.00
CA THR A 397 -9.68 -7.03 12.05
C THR A 397 -10.28 -7.58 13.32
N PHE A 398 -9.75 -8.71 13.76
CA PHE A 398 -10.15 -9.40 14.99
C PHE A 398 -9.09 -9.22 16.06
N VAL A 399 -9.52 -8.87 17.27
CA VAL A 399 -8.67 -8.93 18.47
C VAL A 399 -9.02 -10.19 19.23
N ILE A 400 -8.03 -11.05 19.47
CA ILE A 400 -8.14 -12.26 20.29
C ILE A 400 -7.41 -12.02 21.60
N PHE A 401 -8.17 -12.00 22.69
CA PHE A 401 -7.63 -11.83 24.03
C PHE A 401 -7.22 -13.18 24.59
N VAL A 402 -5.98 -13.27 25.03
CA VAL A 402 -5.40 -14.49 25.57
C VAL A 402 -4.76 -14.24 26.92
N ASN A 403 -4.45 -15.32 27.64
CA ASN A 403 -3.69 -15.22 28.88
C ASN A 403 -2.25 -14.76 28.65
N GLU A 404 -1.52 -15.39 27.73
CA GLU A 404 -0.10 -15.11 27.44
C GLU A 404 0.08 -15.08 25.91
N PRO A 405 0.21 -13.89 25.30
CA PRO A 405 0.35 -13.72 23.85
C PRO A 405 1.52 -14.49 23.25
N GLU A 406 2.61 -14.66 24.00
CA GLU A 406 3.83 -15.32 23.53
C GLU A 406 3.59 -16.81 23.19
N ILE A 407 2.60 -17.45 23.82
CA ILE A 407 2.25 -18.86 23.55
C ILE A 407 1.49 -19.00 22.22
N MET A 408 0.92 -17.92 21.69
CA MET A 408 0.14 -17.93 20.44
C MET A 408 1.05 -17.99 19.21
N HIS A 409 1.50 -19.20 18.88
CA HIS A 409 2.31 -19.46 17.70
C HIS A 409 1.56 -19.22 16.38
N PHE A 410 2.26 -18.74 15.33
CA PHE A 410 1.68 -18.39 14.03
C PHE A 410 0.87 -19.52 13.38
N SER A 411 1.26 -20.78 13.62
CA SER A 411 0.55 -21.94 13.07
C SER A 411 -0.87 -22.06 13.62
N TYR A 412 -1.07 -21.73 14.90
CA TYR A 412 -2.39 -21.73 15.53
C TYR A 412 -3.21 -20.51 15.11
N GLN A 413 -2.57 -19.34 14.94
CA GLN A 413 -3.22 -18.16 14.37
C GLN A 413 -3.77 -18.43 12.95
N ARG A 414 -2.96 -19.05 12.08
CA ARG A 414 -3.40 -19.48 10.74
C ARG A 414 -4.52 -20.51 10.78
N TYR A 415 -4.49 -21.42 11.75
CA TYR A 415 -5.59 -22.36 11.96
C TYR A 415 -6.90 -21.63 12.28
N LEU A 416 -6.87 -20.66 13.21
CA LEU A 416 -8.04 -19.85 13.53
C LEU A 416 -8.50 -19.00 12.34
N GLU A 417 -7.57 -18.38 11.61
CA GLU A 417 -7.90 -17.63 10.39
C GLU A 417 -8.65 -18.52 9.38
N ASN A 418 -8.16 -19.74 9.12
CA ASN A 418 -8.82 -20.68 8.23
C ASN A 418 -10.22 -21.05 8.73
N LYS A 419 -10.40 -21.23 10.04
CA LYS A 419 -11.74 -21.51 10.62
C LYS A 419 -12.70 -20.34 10.46
N LEU A 420 -12.22 -19.11 10.60
CA LEU A 420 -13.01 -17.91 10.31
C LEU A 420 -13.38 -17.83 8.82
N ARG A 421 -12.45 -18.15 7.91
CA ARG A 421 -12.73 -18.20 6.47
C ARG A 421 -13.73 -19.29 6.10
N GLU A 422 -13.63 -20.48 6.71
CA GLU A 422 -14.61 -21.55 6.50
C GLU A 422 -16.01 -21.15 6.97
N ALA A 423 -16.12 -20.45 8.10
CA ALA A 423 -17.39 -20.05 8.68
C ALA A 423 -18.05 -18.86 7.97
N PHE A 424 -17.26 -17.88 7.51
CA PHE A 424 -17.74 -16.59 7.04
C PHE A 424 -17.37 -16.27 5.58
N GLY A 425 -16.57 -17.11 4.92
CA GLY A 425 -16.04 -16.89 3.57
C GLY A 425 -14.77 -16.04 3.60
N PHE A 426 -14.94 -14.72 3.67
CA PHE A 426 -13.86 -13.74 3.54
C PHE A 426 -13.00 -13.92 2.27
N GLU A 427 -13.59 -14.48 1.21
CA GLU A 427 -12.94 -14.58 -0.09
C GLU A 427 -12.77 -13.16 -0.69
N GLY A 428 -11.61 -12.89 -1.26
CA GLY A 428 -11.25 -11.59 -1.77
C GLY A 428 -10.75 -10.60 -0.72
N THR A 429 -10.79 -10.91 0.58
CA THR A 429 -10.29 -10.00 1.63
C THR A 429 -9.19 -10.63 2.51
N PRO A 430 -8.13 -9.87 2.85
CA PRO A 430 -7.26 -10.24 3.96
C PRO A 430 -8.05 -10.18 5.28
N ILE A 431 -7.60 -10.97 6.25
CA ILE A 431 -8.07 -10.91 7.64
C ILE A 431 -6.87 -10.46 8.47
N GLN A 432 -7.10 -9.53 9.40
CA GLN A 432 -6.09 -9.16 10.39
C GLN A 432 -6.45 -9.75 11.75
N MET A 433 -5.48 -10.36 12.42
CA MET A 433 -5.65 -10.95 13.75
C MET A 433 -4.63 -10.32 14.69
N ILE A 434 -5.12 -9.63 15.71
CA ILE A 434 -4.30 -8.99 16.75
C ILE A 434 -4.45 -9.82 18.01
N ILE A 435 -3.32 -10.29 18.55
CA ILE A 435 -3.30 -11.05 19.81
C ILE A 435 -2.96 -10.09 20.94
N ARG A 436 -3.78 -10.07 21.99
CA ARG A 436 -3.56 -9.21 23.16
C ARG A 436 -3.57 -9.98 24.47
N GLY A 437 -2.69 -9.60 25.38
CA GLY A 437 -2.68 -10.10 26.74
C GLY A 437 -3.73 -9.39 27.59
N LYS A 438 -4.30 -10.08 28.58
CA LYS A 438 -5.27 -9.49 29.51
C LYS A 438 -4.74 -8.27 30.32
N ASN A 439 -3.42 -8.09 30.39
CA ASN A 439 -2.78 -7.06 31.23
C ASN A 439 -2.16 -5.90 30.42
N GLU A 440 -2.44 -5.78 29.12
CA GLU A 440 -1.86 -4.71 28.26
C GLU A 440 -2.78 -3.48 28.11
N ASP A 441 -3.80 -3.34 28.96
CA ASP A 441 -4.70 -2.17 28.96
C ASP A 441 -4.21 -1.03 29.89
N ASP A 442 -2.88 -0.88 30.08
CA ASP A 442 -2.24 0.28 30.73
C ASP A 442 -1.37 1.10 29.75
#